data_AF-A0A3F3QFG0-F1
#
_entry.id   AF-A0A3F3QFG0-F1
#
_cell.length_a   1.000
_cell.length_b   1.000
_cell.length_c   1.000
_cell.angle_alpha   90.00
_cell.angle_beta   90.00
_cell.angle_gamma   90.00
#
_symmetry.space_group_name_H-M   'P 1'
#
loop_
_entity.id
_entity.type
_entity.pdbx_description
1 polymer ?
#
loop_
_entity_poly.entity_id
_entity_poly.type
_entity_poly.pdbx_seq_one_letter_code
_entity_poly.pdbx_strand_id
1 'polypeptide(L)'
;MGSTSVSWEVTSLEVQTTTPSATSDGLYANGNMQVPVVVVIKTIDPDTNTSYQLSESDLETIKLIDYDDPPTELSGSWSYSTTENEVAASIKQPNGTVVHTAGDPYDSKATLTGTNVVTYKLDDINLRKGDTTSGTGETVASQKWSRTNYYLTTNKYPLRKADVNGYTLRTDQGVENYYLENAMACFPSGSNELDIFYYWPMGPEETRRLGGASGAPIEITVNEESNALCFTHMHLQNYDFGWIPNFLFDYRFTFYDQFGNPGTFWVGYNDSHTTLEILDHKYTADNYGHDA
;
A
#
# COMPACT_ATOMS: atom_id res chain seq x y z
N MET A 1 2.94 37.85 38.62
CA MET A 1 1.83 37.07 39.18
C MET A 1 2.26 35.63 39.12
N GLY A 2 2.51 34.99 40.27
CA GLY A 2 2.91 33.58 40.27
C GLY A 2 1.72 32.74 39.81
N SER A 3 1.89 31.92 38.77
CA SER A 3 0.88 30.93 38.42
C SER A 3 0.82 29.94 39.59
N THR A 4 -0.29 29.90 40.29
CA THR A 4 -0.57 28.79 41.22
C THR A 4 -0.64 27.53 40.37
N SER A 5 0.41 26.70 40.40
CA SER A 5 0.37 25.37 39.79
C SER A 5 -0.74 24.59 40.48
N VAL A 6 -1.82 24.33 39.77
CA VAL A 6 -2.88 23.44 40.24
C VAL A 6 -2.27 22.04 40.39
N SER A 7 -2.48 21.40 41.54
CA SER A 7 -2.06 20.00 41.73
C SER A 7 -3.00 19.09 40.96
N TRP A 8 -2.48 18.01 40.38
CA TRP A 8 -3.29 17.01 39.66
C TRP A 8 -2.84 15.59 40.00
N GLU A 9 -3.75 14.63 39.79
CA GLU A 9 -3.54 13.22 40.08
C GLU A 9 -4.04 12.34 38.92
N VAL A 10 -3.33 11.23 38.66
CA VAL A 10 -3.71 10.22 37.67
C VAL A 10 -4.64 9.19 38.30
N THR A 11 -5.82 9.02 37.72
CA THR A 11 -6.83 8.01 38.14
C THR A 11 -6.98 6.86 37.16
N SER A 12 -6.36 6.95 35.97
CA SER A 12 -6.31 5.90 34.95
C SER A 12 -5.07 6.08 34.10
N LEU A 13 -4.36 4.99 33.81
CA LEU A 13 -3.21 4.99 32.90
C LEU A 13 -3.18 3.65 32.14
N GLU A 14 -3.36 3.69 30.82
CA GLU A 14 -3.47 2.49 29.97
C GLU A 14 -2.61 2.61 28.70
N VAL A 15 -2.11 1.47 28.23
CA VAL A 15 -1.45 1.30 26.93
C VAL A 15 -2.37 0.53 26.00
N GLN A 16 -2.61 1.03 24.80
CA GLN A 16 -3.54 0.49 23.82
C GLN A 16 -2.89 0.40 22.43
N THR A 17 -3.38 -0.53 21.64
CA THR A 17 -3.12 -0.58 20.18
C THR A 17 -4.25 0.11 19.42
N THR A 18 -4.04 0.44 18.14
CA THR A 18 -5.07 1.09 17.32
C THR A 18 -6.12 0.13 16.75
N THR A 19 -6.03 -1.16 17.06
CA THR A 19 -7.01 -2.14 16.59
C THR A 19 -8.34 -1.98 17.33
N PRO A 20 -9.47 -2.45 16.77
CA PRO A 20 -10.78 -2.30 17.42
C PRO A 20 -10.87 -2.90 18.83
N SER A 21 -10.06 -3.91 19.13
CA SER A 21 -10.00 -4.50 20.47
C SER A 21 -9.01 -3.80 21.41
N ALA A 22 -8.16 -2.90 20.90
CA ALA A 22 -7.13 -2.15 21.62
C ALA A 22 -6.06 -2.99 22.37
N THR A 23 -6.17 -4.32 22.38
CA THR A 23 -5.32 -5.22 23.18
C THR A 23 -4.10 -5.79 22.46
N SER A 24 -4.11 -5.84 21.14
CA SER A 24 -3.06 -6.51 20.36
C SER A 24 -3.01 -6.00 18.93
N ASP A 25 -1.81 -5.92 18.38
CA ASP A 25 -1.55 -5.66 16.97
C ASP A 25 -0.36 -6.50 16.50
N GLY A 26 -0.26 -6.74 15.19
CA GLY A 26 0.82 -7.51 14.60
C GLY A 26 1.92 -6.61 14.04
N LEU A 27 3.17 -6.83 14.44
CA LEU A 27 4.33 -6.18 13.84
C LEU A 27 5.13 -7.18 13.00
N TYR A 28 5.35 -6.85 11.73
CA TYR A 28 6.19 -7.66 10.85
C TYR A 28 7.60 -7.08 10.82
N ALA A 29 8.60 -7.91 11.07
CA ALA A 29 10.00 -7.51 11.16
C ALA A 29 10.65 -7.21 9.78
N ASN A 30 9.91 -6.56 8.88
CA ASN A 30 10.37 -6.16 7.54
C ASN A 30 11.13 -4.82 7.55
N GLY A 31 11.37 -4.24 8.74
CA GLY A 31 12.05 -2.96 8.93
C GLY A 31 11.26 -1.72 8.52
N ASN A 32 10.06 -1.88 7.96
CA ASN A 32 9.25 -0.81 7.40
C ASN A 32 7.90 -0.62 8.12
N MET A 33 7.42 -1.65 8.82
CA MET A 33 6.17 -1.56 9.56
C MET A 33 6.37 -0.84 10.89
N GLN A 34 5.43 0.05 11.20
CA GLN A 34 5.32 0.72 12.50
C GLN A 34 3.97 0.35 13.10
N VAL A 35 3.97 -0.08 14.36
CA VAL A 35 2.73 -0.28 15.14
C VAL A 35 2.52 0.95 16.02
N PRO A 36 1.46 1.73 15.81
CA PRO A 36 1.14 2.83 16.70
C PRO A 36 0.66 2.31 18.05
N VAL A 37 1.22 2.87 19.12
CA VAL A 37 0.81 2.63 20.50
C VAL A 37 0.18 3.90 21.05
N VAL A 38 -0.98 3.76 21.69
CA VAL A 38 -1.75 4.86 22.26
C VAL A 38 -1.67 4.77 23.79
N VAL A 39 -1.28 5.87 24.43
CA VAL A 39 -1.30 5.99 25.90
C VAL A 39 -2.52 6.81 26.31
N VAL A 40 -3.38 6.24 27.14
CA VAL A 40 -4.62 6.88 27.61
C VAL A 40 -4.49 7.22 29.09
N ILE A 41 -4.76 8.48 29.44
CA ILE A 41 -4.61 9.01 30.79
C ILE A 41 -5.92 9.68 31.21
N LYS A 42 -6.37 9.46 32.45
CA LYS A 42 -7.40 10.27 33.10
C LYS A 42 -6.82 10.97 34.32
N THR A 43 -7.02 12.28 34.39
CA THR A 43 -6.50 13.12 35.48
C THR A 43 -7.60 13.92 36.16
N ILE A 44 -7.43 14.14 37.46
CA ILE A 44 -8.31 14.95 38.29
C ILE A 44 -7.52 16.01 39.05
N ASP A 45 -8.21 17.08 39.44
CA ASP A 45 -7.78 17.97 40.51
C ASP A 45 -8.16 17.29 41.85
N PRO A 46 -7.20 17.01 42.74
CA PRO A 46 -7.45 16.24 43.95
C PRO A 46 -8.26 17.00 45.00
N ASP A 47 -8.26 18.33 44.97
CA ASP A 47 -9.00 19.16 45.91
C ASP A 47 -10.49 19.20 45.57
N THR A 48 -10.81 19.17 44.28
CA THR A 48 -12.19 19.28 43.77
C THR A 48 -12.78 17.97 43.25
N ASN A 49 -11.95 16.96 43.01
CA ASN A 49 -12.28 15.69 42.36
C ASN A 49 -12.92 15.88 40.97
N THR A 50 -12.58 16.97 40.28
CA THR A 50 -13.05 17.26 38.91
C THR A 50 -11.99 16.93 37.88
N SER A 51 -12.39 16.63 36.64
CA SER A 51 -11.45 16.33 35.55
C SER A 51 -10.47 17.48 35.36
N TYR A 52 -9.18 17.15 35.33
CA TYR A 52 -8.11 18.10 35.07
C TYR A 52 -7.55 17.88 33.67
N GLN A 53 -7.45 18.94 32.88
CA GLN A 53 -6.80 18.90 31.57
C GLN A 53 -5.32 19.22 31.73
N LEU A 54 -4.44 18.28 31.38
CA LEU A 54 -2.98 18.47 31.45
C LEU A 54 -2.54 19.65 30.56
N SER A 55 -1.69 20.51 31.13
CA SER A 55 -1.01 21.59 30.39
C SER A 55 0.18 21.07 29.59
N GLU A 56 0.73 21.88 28.68
CA GLU A 56 1.94 21.51 27.93
C GLU A 56 3.11 21.12 28.86
N SER A 57 3.32 21.88 29.93
CA SER A 57 4.35 21.55 30.93
C SER A 57 4.09 20.26 31.69
N ASP A 58 2.83 19.85 31.85
CA ASP A 58 2.53 18.55 32.47
C ASP A 58 2.79 17.41 31.48
N LEU A 59 2.47 17.61 30.21
CA LEU A 59 2.73 16.62 29.15
C LEU A 59 4.23 16.36 28.96
N GLU A 60 5.09 17.36 29.16
CA GLU A 60 6.56 17.21 29.16
C GLU A 60 7.08 16.28 30.27
N THR A 61 6.27 15.97 31.27
CA THR A 61 6.64 15.03 32.35
C THR A 61 6.43 13.56 31.97
N ILE A 62 5.76 13.28 30.85
CA ILE A 62 5.45 11.93 30.39
C ILE A 62 6.66 11.34 29.66
N LYS A 63 7.04 10.11 30.04
CA LYS A 63 8.23 9.42 29.51
C LYS A 63 7.90 7.99 29.10
N LEU A 64 8.50 7.53 28.00
CA LEU A 64 8.49 6.13 27.62
C LEU A 64 9.72 5.43 28.22
N ILE A 65 9.48 4.29 28.84
CA ILE A 65 10.50 3.55 29.57
C ILE A 65 10.59 2.15 28.98
N ASP A 66 11.81 1.69 28.71
CA ASP A 66 12.11 0.28 28.55
C ASP A 66 12.30 -0.32 29.94
N TYR A 67 11.46 -1.30 30.29
CA TYR A 67 11.41 -1.90 31.62
C TYR A 67 12.38 -3.07 31.83
N ASP A 68 13.19 -3.41 30.83
CA ASP A 68 14.28 -4.37 31.02
C ASP A 68 15.21 -3.95 32.16
N ASP A 69 15.79 -4.91 32.90
CA ASP A 69 16.63 -4.63 34.07
C ASP A 69 18.06 -4.22 33.66
N PRO A 70 18.50 -2.95 33.87
CA PRO A 70 17.82 -1.87 34.62
C PRO A 70 16.95 -0.95 33.74
N PRO A 71 15.83 -0.38 34.26
CA PRO A 71 14.93 0.44 33.46
C PRO A 71 15.63 1.64 32.83
N THR A 72 15.38 1.86 31.53
CA THR A 72 15.98 2.96 30.78
C THR A 72 14.93 3.85 30.14
N GLU A 73 15.10 5.17 30.27
CA GLU A 73 14.30 6.14 29.52
C GLU A 73 14.69 6.06 28.06
N LEU A 74 13.68 5.83 27.21
CA LEU A 74 13.87 5.81 25.78
C LEU A 74 13.76 7.25 25.25
N SER A 75 14.85 7.77 24.68
CA SER A 75 14.94 9.15 24.16
C SER A 75 15.23 9.18 22.65
N GLY A 76 14.70 10.17 21.92
CA GLY A 76 14.98 10.41 20.49
C GLY A 76 13.83 10.03 19.54
N SER A 77 14.14 9.84 18.24
CA SER A 77 13.18 9.45 17.18
C SER A 77 12.95 7.91 17.05
N TRP A 78 13.31 7.17 18.10
CA TRP A 78 13.17 5.71 18.38
C TRP A 78 14.01 4.69 17.54
N SER A 79 14.41 3.57 18.16
CA SER A 79 15.00 2.37 17.53
C SER A 79 14.53 1.06 18.19
N TYR A 80 14.52 -0.06 17.46
CA TYR A 80 13.94 -1.36 17.85
C TYR A 80 15.00 -2.45 18.17
N SER A 81 14.57 -3.46 18.95
CA SER A 81 15.31 -4.67 19.32
C SER A 81 14.80 -5.90 18.53
N THR A 82 15.61 -6.96 18.45
CA THR A 82 15.17 -8.29 17.94
C THR A 82 14.70 -9.22 19.06
N THR A 83 14.74 -8.74 20.30
CA THR A 83 14.18 -9.40 21.48
C THR A 83 12.76 -8.86 21.73
N GLU A 84 11.87 -9.71 22.23
CA GLU A 84 10.51 -9.34 22.61
C GLU A 84 10.54 -8.31 23.74
N ASN A 85 9.98 -7.11 23.51
CA ASN A 85 9.99 -6.00 24.47
C ASN A 85 8.58 -5.68 24.97
N GLU A 86 8.49 -5.31 26.23
CA GLU A 86 7.30 -4.77 26.89
C GLU A 86 7.44 -3.25 26.98
N VAL A 87 6.63 -2.51 26.21
CA VAL A 87 6.67 -1.04 26.23
C VAL A 87 5.69 -0.50 27.26
N ALA A 88 6.15 0.44 28.09
CA ALA A 88 5.37 1.09 29.13
C ALA A 88 5.63 2.60 29.21
N ALA A 89 4.63 3.32 29.71
CA ALA A 89 4.68 4.75 30.01
C ALA A 89 4.76 5.02 31.51
N SER A 90 5.45 6.12 31.88
CA SER A 90 5.49 6.67 33.23
C SER A 90 5.22 8.18 33.23
N ILE A 91 4.68 8.67 34.35
CA ILE A 91 4.27 10.07 34.54
C ILE A 91 4.68 10.51 35.94
N LYS A 92 5.38 11.64 36.05
CA LYS A 92 5.73 12.24 37.34
C LYS A 92 4.71 13.31 37.74
N GLN A 93 4.00 13.08 38.84
CA GLN A 93 3.00 13.99 39.39
C GLN A 93 3.64 15.20 40.10
N PRO A 94 2.89 16.30 40.33
CA PRO A 94 3.39 17.48 41.05
C PRO A 94 3.90 17.19 42.46
N ASN A 95 3.35 16.18 43.13
CA ASN A 95 3.77 15.72 44.46
C ASN A 95 5.09 14.90 44.45
N GLY A 96 5.67 14.65 43.27
CA GLY A 96 6.89 13.88 43.08
C GLY A 96 6.70 12.36 42.89
N THR A 97 5.48 11.85 43.06
CA THR A 97 5.13 10.44 42.82
C THR A 97 5.21 10.12 41.34
N VAL A 98 5.79 8.97 41.00
CA VAL A 98 5.80 8.46 39.62
C VAL A 98 4.73 7.38 39.51
N VAL A 99 3.79 7.57 38.60
CA VAL A 99 2.79 6.57 38.21
C VAL A 99 3.23 5.95 36.91
N HIS A 100 3.13 4.63 36.79
CA HIS A 100 3.53 3.93 35.59
C HIS A 100 2.62 2.75 35.28
N THR A 101 2.66 2.34 34.02
CA THR A 101 1.82 1.28 33.44
C THR A 101 2.29 -0.15 33.75
N ALA A 102 3.49 -0.31 34.31
CA ALA A 102 4.03 -1.60 34.74
C ALA A 102 4.15 -1.66 36.28
N GLY A 103 3.03 -1.79 36.99
CA GLY A 103 2.98 -2.02 38.44
C GLY A 103 1.69 -1.56 39.12
N ASP A 104 1.37 -2.11 40.30
CA ASP A 104 0.11 -1.83 40.99
C ASP A 104 -0.17 -0.32 41.19
N PRO A 105 -1.39 0.20 40.86
CA PRO A 105 -2.58 -0.53 40.41
C PRO A 105 -2.71 -0.68 38.87
N TYR A 106 -1.74 -0.23 38.07
CA TYR A 106 -1.80 -0.24 36.61
C TYR A 106 -0.81 -1.26 36.03
N ASP A 107 -1.30 -2.38 35.51
CA ASP A 107 -0.46 -3.41 34.87
C ASP A 107 -0.87 -3.63 33.42
N SER A 108 -0.68 -2.61 32.59
CA SER A 108 -0.99 -2.60 31.16
C SER A 108 0.29 -2.41 30.37
N LYS A 109 0.57 -3.30 29.41
CA LYS A 109 1.79 -3.26 28.60
C LYS A 109 1.53 -3.72 27.19
N ALA A 110 2.31 -3.21 26.24
CA ALA A 110 2.31 -3.69 24.86
C ALA A 110 3.50 -4.62 24.64
N THR A 111 3.22 -5.85 24.16
CA THR A 111 4.25 -6.81 23.75
C THR A 111 4.42 -6.75 22.24
N LEU A 112 5.66 -6.58 21.78
CA LEU A 112 5.99 -6.60 20.36
C LEU A 112 6.41 -8.00 19.93
N THR A 113 5.51 -8.73 19.26
CA THR A 113 5.81 -10.04 18.67
C THR A 113 6.12 -9.90 17.19
N GLY A 114 7.36 -10.19 16.80
CA GLY A 114 7.77 -10.25 15.40
C GLY A 114 7.39 -11.57 14.74
N THR A 115 6.83 -11.51 13.53
CA THR A 115 6.62 -12.70 12.69
C THR A 115 7.61 -12.74 11.52
N ASN A 116 7.95 -13.95 11.07
CA ASN A 116 8.86 -14.16 9.93
C ASN A 116 8.34 -13.49 8.65
N VAL A 117 9.25 -12.90 7.89
CA VAL A 117 8.94 -12.30 6.58
C VAL A 117 8.43 -13.39 5.63
N VAL A 118 7.32 -13.09 4.96
CA VAL A 118 6.72 -13.99 3.96
C VAL A 118 7.41 -13.74 2.63
N THR A 119 7.98 -14.79 2.04
CA THR A 119 8.51 -14.75 0.67
C THR A 119 7.46 -15.25 -0.31
N TYR A 120 7.26 -14.51 -1.40
CA TYR A 120 6.37 -14.87 -2.50
C TYR A 120 7.13 -15.48 -3.66
N LYS A 121 6.61 -16.57 -4.21
CA LYS A 121 7.04 -17.22 -5.46
C LYS A 121 5.95 -17.11 -6.50
N LEU A 122 6.25 -17.44 -7.76
CA LEU A 122 5.27 -17.37 -8.85
C LEU A 122 4.03 -18.24 -8.57
N ASP A 123 4.20 -19.42 -7.97
CA ASP A 123 3.10 -20.32 -7.55
C ASP A 123 2.18 -19.71 -6.48
N ASP A 124 2.62 -18.64 -5.81
CA ASP A 124 1.82 -17.91 -4.83
C ASP A 124 0.94 -16.82 -5.47
N ILE A 125 1.13 -16.56 -6.76
CA ILE A 125 0.44 -15.52 -7.52
C ILE A 125 -0.74 -16.11 -8.27
N ASN A 126 -1.88 -15.44 -8.17
CA ASN A 126 -3.06 -15.77 -8.94
C ASN A 126 -3.40 -14.58 -9.85
N LEU A 127 -3.24 -14.77 -11.16
CA LEU A 127 -3.67 -13.82 -12.16
C LEU A 127 -5.00 -14.29 -12.77
N ARG A 128 -6.09 -13.65 -12.35
CA ARG A 128 -7.42 -13.94 -12.86
C ARG A 128 -7.74 -13.05 -14.06
N LYS A 129 -8.11 -13.65 -15.19
CA LYS A 129 -8.69 -12.92 -16.33
C LYS A 129 -10.17 -12.60 -16.04
N GLY A 130 -10.55 -11.34 -16.18
CA GLY A 130 -11.93 -10.88 -16.10
C GLY A 130 -12.70 -11.08 -17.40
N ASP A 131 -13.94 -10.60 -17.43
CA ASP A 131 -14.75 -10.62 -18.64
C ASP A 131 -14.21 -9.63 -19.68
N THR A 132 -14.31 -10.03 -20.96
CA THR A 132 -13.98 -9.16 -22.08
C THR A 132 -15.21 -8.35 -22.46
N THR A 133 -15.09 -7.03 -22.40
CA THR A 133 -16.12 -6.09 -22.87
C THR A 133 -15.70 -5.49 -24.19
N SER A 134 -16.63 -5.31 -25.13
CA SER A 134 -16.34 -4.76 -26.45
C SER A 134 -17.35 -3.69 -26.87
N GLY A 135 -16.94 -2.81 -27.77
CA GLY A 135 -17.82 -1.80 -28.35
C GLY A 135 -17.31 -1.28 -29.69
N THR A 136 -18.01 -0.27 -30.21
CA THR A 136 -17.64 0.46 -31.42
C THR A 136 -17.14 1.85 -31.07
N GLY A 137 -16.30 2.44 -31.92
CA GLY A 137 -15.83 3.81 -31.74
C GLY A 137 -16.97 4.83 -31.84
N GLU A 138 -16.89 5.89 -31.03
CA GLU A 138 -17.93 6.92 -30.96
C GLU A 138 -18.09 7.68 -32.29
N THR A 139 -16.98 7.92 -32.98
CA THR A 139 -16.95 8.77 -34.18
C THR A 139 -17.11 7.96 -35.47
N VAL A 140 -16.66 6.70 -35.50
CA VAL A 140 -16.67 5.86 -36.70
C VAL A 140 -17.13 4.45 -36.34
N ALA A 141 -18.29 4.03 -36.84
CA ALA A 141 -18.88 2.72 -36.51
C ALA A 141 -18.03 1.51 -36.95
N SER A 142 -17.09 1.68 -37.89
CA SER A 142 -16.14 0.62 -38.28
C SER A 142 -15.01 0.42 -37.27
N GLN A 143 -14.75 1.40 -36.41
CA GLN A 143 -13.81 1.27 -35.29
C GLN A 143 -14.41 0.33 -34.25
N LYS A 144 -13.61 -0.61 -33.79
CA LYS A 144 -14.00 -1.58 -32.76
C LYS A 144 -12.96 -1.63 -31.68
N TRP A 145 -13.41 -1.85 -30.46
CA TRP A 145 -12.53 -2.02 -29.33
C TRP A 145 -13.01 -3.20 -28.47
N SER A 146 -12.07 -3.84 -27.80
CA SER A 146 -12.35 -4.74 -26.70
C SER A 146 -11.34 -4.52 -25.58
N ARG A 147 -11.78 -4.75 -24.35
CA ARG A 147 -10.95 -4.62 -23.14
C ARG A 147 -11.18 -5.79 -22.23
N THR A 148 -10.11 -6.26 -21.61
CA THR A 148 -10.14 -7.30 -20.58
C THR A 148 -9.30 -6.86 -19.40
N ASN A 149 -9.90 -6.83 -18.21
CA ASN A 149 -9.15 -6.59 -16.98
C ASN A 149 -8.55 -7.91 -16.47
N TYR A 150 -7.35 -7.83 -15.90
CA TYR A 150 -6.70 -8.91 -15.17
C TYR A 150 -6.48 -8.48 -13.73
N TYR A 151 -6.74 -9.37 -12.80
CA TYR A 151 -6.67 -9.11 -11.37
C TYR A 151 -5.64 -10.03 -10.74
N LEU A 152 -4.55 -9.44 -10.28
CA LEU A 152 -3.49 -10.14 -9.58
C LEU A 152 -3.75 -10.13 -8.09
N THR A 153 -3.83 -11.32 -7.51
CA THR A 153 -3.94 -11.58 -6.07
C THR A 153 -2.86 -12.58 -5.64
N THR A 154 -2.75 -12.85 -4.33
CA THR A 154 -1.93 -13.94 -3.82
C THR A 154 -2.77 -14.96 -3.08
N ASN A 155 -2.28 -16.19 -2.99
CA ASN A 155 -2.92 -17.25 -2.22
C ASN A 155 -2.57 -17.21 -0.71
N LYS A 156 -1.64 -16.35 -0.27
CA LYS A 156 -1.22 -16.25 1.14
C LYS A 156 -1.96 -15.14 1.86
N TYR A 157 -1.85 -13.91 1.37
CA TYR A 157 -2.40 -12.72 2.03
C TYR A 157 -2.94 -11.69 1.03
N PRO A 158 -4.00 -10.94 1.39
CA PRO A 158 -4.52 -9.86 0.54
C PRO A 158 -3.47 -8.79 0.24
N LEU A 159 -3.49 -8.26 -0.98
CA LEU A 159 -2.62 -7.15 -1.39
C LEU A 159 -3.17 -5.80 -0.90
N ARG A 160 -2.28 -4.86 -0.56
CA ARG A 160 -2.66 -3.49 -0.18
C ARG A 160 -2.08 -2.42 -1.08
N LYS A 161 -0.93 -2.69 -1.68
CA LYS A 161 -0.22 -1.72 -2.51
C LYS A 161 0.58 -2.46 -3.57
N ALA A 162 0.79 -1.81 -4.71
CA ALA A 162 1.83 -2.19 -5.64
C ALA A 162 2.58 -0.94 -6.11
N ASP A 163 3.91 -1.05 -6.15
CA ASP A 163 4.80 -0.08 -6.75
C ASP A 163 5.28 -0.63 -8.09
N VAL A 164 5.27 0.22 -9.10
CA VAL A 164 5.65 -0.12 -10.47
C VAL A 164 6.92 0.63 -10.83
N ASN A 165 7.88 -0.07 -11.40
CA ASN A 165 9.09 0.52 -11.96
C ASN A 165 9.08 0.38 -13.48
N GLY A 166 9.64 1.38 -14.19
CA GLY A 166 9.85 1.34 -15.63
C GLY A 166 8.79 2.06 -16.48
N TYR A 167 7.80 2.69 -15.88
CA TYR A 167 6.80 3.47 -16.61
C TYR A 167 7.35 4.85 -17.04
N THR A 168 7.10 5.26 -18.29
CA THR A 168 7.41 6.61 -18.80
C THR A 168 6.18 7.19 -19.51
N LEU A 169 5.70 8.36 -19.05
CA LEU A 169 4.59 9.14 -19.65
C LEU A 169 4.88 9.69 -21.06
N ARG A 170 6.14 9.61 -21.49
CA ARG A 170 6.61 10.21 -22.72
C ARG A 170 6.62 9.17 -23.82
N THR A 171 5.95 9.51 -24.92
CA THR A 171 6.27 8.95 -26.22
C THR A 171 7.76 9.15 -26.51
N ASP A 172 8.33 8.37 -27.43
CA ASP A 172 9.69 8.56 -27.95
C ASP A 172 9.95 9.97 -28.54
N GLN A 173 8.90 10.76 -28.78
CA GLN A 173 8.97 12.18 -29.19
C GLN A 173 8.88 13.19 -28.03
N GLY A 174 8.81 12.74 -26.77
CA GLY A 174 8.78 13.61 -25.60
C GLY A 174 7.45 14.32 -25.34
N VAL A 175 6.39 13.97 -26.08
CA VAL A 175 5.03 14.49 -25.89
C VAL A 175 4.26 13.56 -24.95
N GLU A 176 3.62 14.15 -23.93
CA GLU A 176 2.74 13.44 -23.01
C GLU A 176 1.44 13.07 -23.73
N ASN A 177 1.14 11.77 -23.79
CA ASN A 177 -0.13 11.27 -24.27
C ASN A 177 -0.89 10.67 -23.09
N TYR A 178 -1.86 11.42 -22.58
CA TYR A 178 -2.67 11.01 -21.42
C TYR A 178 -3.53 9.76 -21.68
N TYR A 179 -3.75 9.37 -22.94
CA TYR A 179 -4.42 8.11 -23.28
C TYR A 179 -3.52 6.88 -23.16
N LEU A 180 -2.21 7.11 -23.05
CA LEU A 180 -1.19 6.10 -22.73
C LEU A 180 -0.72 6.26 -21.27
N GLU A 181 -1.48 7.01 -20.46
CA GLU A 181 -1.27 7.02 -19.02
C GLU A 181 -1.35 5.57 -18.51
N ASN A 182 -0.30 5.15 -17.82
CA ASN A 182 -0.10 3.78 -17.34
C ASN A 182 0.04 2.66 -18.39
N ALA A 183 0.24 2.99 -19.68
CA ALA A 183 0.56 1.99 -20.68
C ALA A 183 1.95 1.38 -20.43
N MET A 184 2.00 0.05 -20.42
CA MET A 184 3.19 -0.77 -20.14
C MET A 184 3.82 -1.29 -21.43
N ALA A 185 2.98 -1.63 -22.40
CA ALA A 185 3.38 -2.11 -23.71
C ALA A 185 2.30 -1.82 -24.75
N CYS A 186 2.73 -1.73 -26.00
CA CYS A 186 1.89 -1.47 -27.14
C CYS A 186 2.41 -2.26 -28.35
N PHE A 187 1.62 -3.20 -28.84
CA PHE A 187 1.97 -4.11 -29.92
C PHE A 187 1.04 -3.91 -31.12
N PRO A 188 1.57 -3.50 -32.28
CA PRO A 188 0.79 -3.54 -33.52
C PRO A 188 0.54 -4.99 -33.93
N SER A 189 -0.72 -5.39 -34.04
CA SER A 189 -1.12 -6.77 -34.37
C SER A 189 -1.61 -6.95 -35.82
N GLY A 190 -1.80 -5.85 -36.56
CA GLY A 190 -2.21 -5.85 -37.95
C GLY A 190 -2.26 -4.45 -38.57
N SER A 191 -2.69 -4.37 -39.84
CA SER A 191 -2.93 -3.07 -40.49
C SER A 191 -4.13 -2.38 -39.85
N ASN A 192 -3.88 -1.41 -38.96
CA ASN A 192 -4.87 -0.71 -38.13
C ASN A 192 -5.40 -1.49 -36.93
N GLU A 193 -4.60 -2.40 -36.39
CA GLU A 193 -4.89 -3.11 -35.13
C GLU A 193 -3.79 -2.89 -34.11
N LEU A 194 -4.19 -2.70 -32.85
CA LEU A 194 -3.28 -2.35 -31.76
C LEU A 194 -3.71 -3.02 -30.45
N ASP A 195 -2.75 -3.67 -29.79
CA ASP A 195 -2.91 -4.24 -28.46
C ASP A 195 -2.10 -3.42 -27.45
N ILE A 196 -2.79 -2.80 -26.50
CA ILE A 196 -2.19 -1.96 -25.46
C ILE A 196 -2.44 -2.62 -24.11
N PHE A 197 -1.39 -2.71 -23.30
CA PHE A 197 -1.47 -3.20 -21.93
C PHE A 197 -1.26 -2.07 -20.94
N TYR A 198 -2.13 -1.97 -19.96
CA TYR A 198 -2.12 -0.94 -18.92
C TYR A 198 -2.01 -1.54 -17.54
N TYR A 199 -1.49 -0.75 -16.60
CA TYR A 199 -1.62 -1.01 -15.17
C TYR A 199 -2.48 0.04 -14.49
N TRP A 200 -3.02 -0.30 -13.33
CA TRP A 200 -3.72 0.68 -12.50
C TRP A 200 -3.16 0.61 -11.08
N PRO A 201 -2.74 1.76 -10.51
CA PRO A 201 -2.44 1.82 -9.08
C PRO A 201 -3.60 1.24 -8.27
N MET A 202 -3.27 0.43 -7.28
CA MET A 202 -4.28 -0.14 -6.39
C MET A 202 -5.03 0.99 -5.67
N GLY A 203 -6.36 0.90 -5.65
CA GLY A 203 -7.20 1.95 -5.12
C GLY A 203 -8.68 1.60 -5.22
N PRO A 204 -9.58 2.57 -4.99
CA PRO A 204 -11.00 2.39 -5.24
C PRO A 204 -11.26 2.13 -6.74
N GLU A 205 -12.41 1.55 -7.02
CA GLU A 205 -12.95 1.46 -8.38
C GLU A 205 -13.03 2.85 -9.01
N GLU A 206 -12.60 2.98 -10.26
CA GLU A 206 -12.59 4.26 -10.97
C GLU A 206 -12.83 4.08 -12.48
N THR A 207 -13.35 5.13 -13.11
CA THR A 207 -13.52 5.20 -14.57
C THR A 207 -12.32 5.93 -15.20
N ARG A 208 -11.72 5.33 -16.22
CA ARG A 208 -10.58 5.86 -16.97
C ARG A 208 -10.89 5.98 -18.45
N ARG A 209 -10.27 6.96 -19.12
CA ARG A 209 -10.41 7.24 -20.57
C ARG A 209 -9.12 6.91 -21.29
N LEU A 210 -9.14 5.90 -22.17
CA LEU A 210 -7.93 5.31 -22.77
C LEU A 210 -8.07 5.03 -24.26
N GLY A 211 -6.99 4.57 -24.89
CA GLY A 211 -6.98 4.08 -26.28
C GLY A 211 -7.24 5.17 -27.34
N GLY A 212 -7.04 6.44 -26.99
CA GLY A 212 -7.39 7.58 -27.82
C GLY A 212 -6.52 7.75 -29.06
N ALA A 213 -6.91 7.10 -30.16
CA ALA A 213 -6.54 7.49 -31.50
C ALA A 213 -7.55 8.52 -32.03
N SER A 214 -7.06 9.67 -32.51
CA SER A 214 -7.87 10.71 -33.17
C SER A 214 -9.08 11.24 -32.37
N GLY A 215 -8.95 11.34 -31.04
CA GLY A 215 -9.92 12.07 -30.20
C GLY A 215 -11.17 11.32 -29.76
N ALA A 216 -11.24 9.99 -29.96
CA ALA A 216 -12.33 9.13 -29.47
C ALA A 216 -11.85 8.22 -28.33
N PRO A 217 -11.70 8.75 -27.10
CA PRO A 217 -11.31 7.92 -25.96
C PRO A 217 -12.41 6.95 -25.57
N ILE A 218 -12.00 5.78 -25.09
CA ILE A 218 -12.91 4.76 -24.59
C ILE A 218 -12.91 4.81 -23.07
N GLU A 219 -14.10 4.91 -22.49
CA GLU A 219 -14.31 4.82 -21.05
C GLU A 219 -14.30 3.36 -20.61
N ILE A 220 -13.46 3.05 -19.63
CA ILE A 220 -13.39 1.74 -18.98
C ILE A 220 -13.46 1.91 -17.46
N THR A 221 -13.98 0.90 -16.78
CA THR A 221 -13.89 0.77 -15.32
C THR A 221 -12.69 -0.10 -14.97
N VAL A 222 -11.92 0.32 -13.97
CA VAL A 222 -10.73 -0.37 -13.46
C VAL A 222 -10.81 -0.51 -11.94
N ASN A 223 -9.96 -1.34 -11.35
CA ASN A 223 -9.95 -1.62 -9.90
C ASN A 223 -11.30 -2.14 -9.35
N GLU A 224 -12.05 -2.88 -10.17
CA GLU A 224 -13.34 -3.48 -9.81
C GLU A 224 -13.21 -4.58 -8.73
N GLU A 225 -12.00 -5.12 -8.50
CA GLU A 225 -11.73 -6.13 -7.47
C GLU A 225 -10.85 -5.57 -6.35
N SER A 226 -11.38 -5.55 -5.13
CA SER A 226 -10.64 -5.08 -3.95
C SER A 226 -9.45 -5.98 -3.62
N ASN A 227 -8.36 -5.39 -3.12
CA ASN A 227 -7.12 -6.10 -2.75
C ASN A 227 -6.46 -6.87 -3.90
N ALA A 228 -6.69 -6.43 -5.14
CA ALA A 228 -6.03 -6.95 -6.33
C ALA A 228 -5.29 -5.83 -7.08
N LEU A 229 -4.14 -6.15 -7.68
CA LEU A 229 -3.51 -5.27 -8.66
C LEU A 229 -4.19 -5.47 -10.01
N CYS A 230 -4.71 -4.38 -10.59
CA CYS A 230 -5.44 -4.41 -11.84
C CYS A 230 -4.52 -4.10 -13.04
N PHE A 231 -4.61 -4.94 -14.06
CA PHE A 231 -4.07 -4.68 -15.38
C PHE A 231 -5.21 -4.67 -16.40
N THR A 232 -5.02 -4.01 -17.54
CA THR A 232 -6.00 -4.03 -18.63
C THR A 232 -5.29 -4.31 -19.94
N HIS A 233 -5.78 -5.31 -20.67
CA HIS A 233 -5.50 -5.47 -22.09
C HIS A 233 -6.59 -4.78 -22.89
N MET A 234 -6.19 -3.95 -23.84
CA MET A 234 -7.07 -3.21 -24.73
C MET A 234 -6.69 -3.52 -26.17
N HIS A 235 -7.60 -4.13 -26.91
CA HIS A 235 -7.46 -4.39 -28.33
C HIS A 235 -8.32 -3.41 -29.12
N LEU A 236 -7.71 -2.74 -30.10
CA LEU A 236 -8.32 -1.70 -30.91
C LEU A 236 -8.18 -2.06 -32.39
N GLN A 237 -9.26 -1.93 -33.16
CA GLN A 237 -9.32 -2.29 -34.58
C GLN A 237 -9.93 -1.17 -35.43
N ASN A 238 -9.36 -0.95 -36.62
CA ASN A 238 -9.75 0.06 -37.62
C ASN A 238 -9.64 1.52 -37.12
N TYR A 239 -8.77 1.78 -36.15
CA TYR A 239 -8.44 3.13 -35.73
C TYR A 239 -7.27 3.66 -36.55
N ASP A 240 -7.32 4.96 -36.87
CA ASP A 240 -6.17 5.67 -37.44
C ASP A 240 -5.30 6.13 -36.27
N PHE A 241 -4.30 5.31 -35.97
CA PHE A 241 -3.38 5.53 -34.86
C PHE A 241 -2.29 6.57 -35.16
N GLY A 242 -2.16 7.05 -36.40
CA GLY A 242 -0.93 7.73 -36.81
C GLY A 242 0.30 6.85 -36.53
N TRP A 243 1.45 7.47 -36.26
CA TRP A 243 2.67 6.76 -35.85
C TRP A 243 2.66 6.54 -34.33
N ILE A 244 2.08 5.42 -33.86
CA ILE A 244 2.33 4.91 -32.51
C ILE A 244 3.49 3.91 -32.63
N PRO A 245 4.65 4.17 -32.01
CA PRO A 245 5.76 3.21 -32.01
C PRO A 245 5.36 1.95 -31.25
N ASN A 246 5.84 0.79 -31.71
CA ASN A 246 5.88 -0.41 -30.88
C ASN A 246 6.79 -0.10 -29.68
N PHE A 247 6.25 -0.23 -28.47
CA PHE A 247 7.03 -0.03 -27.26
C PHE A 247 6.73 -1.12 -26.24
N LEU A 248 7.78 -1.44 -25.49
CA LEU A 248 7.75 -2.38 -24.39
C LEU A 248 8.64 -1.80 -23.29
N PHE A 249 8.03 -1.45 -22.18
CA PHE A 249 8.77 -1.01 -21.00
C PHE A 249 9.23 -2.21 -20.16
N ASP A 250 10.34 -2.04 -19.44
CA ASP A 250 10.79 -3.03 -18.46
C ASP A 250 9.88 -2.98 -17.24
N TYR A 251 8.83 -3.79 -17.28
CA TYR A 251 7.72 -3.65 -16.37
C TYR A 251 7.88 -4.57 -15.15
N ARG A 252 8.73 -4.13 -14.21
CA ARG A 252 8.93 -4.77 -12.90
C ARG A 252 8.01 -4.11 -11.87
N PHE A 253 7.24 -4.91 -11.14
CA PHE A 253 6.41 -4.43 -10.04
C PHE A 253 6.75 -5.13 -8.73
N THR A 254 6.53 -4.41 -7.64
CA THR A 254 6.65 -4.92 -6.27
C THR A 254 5.31 -4.67 -5.57
N PHE A 255 4.59 -5.73 -5.23
CA PHE A 255 3.41 -5.61 -4.38
C PHE A 255 3.77 -5.72 -2.90
N TYR A 256 2.86 -5.27 -2.05
CA TYR A 256 2.91 -5.41 -0.60
C TYR A 256 1.58 -5.97 -0.13
N ASP A 257 1.64 -7.05 0.65
CA ASP A 257 0.46 -7.63 1.29
C ASP A 257 -0.04 -6.77 2.47
N GLN A 258 -1.11 -7.22 3.13
CA GLN A 258 -1.66 -6.58 4.33
C GLN A 258 -0.68 -6.42 5.50
N PHE A 259 0.45 -7.09 5.42
CA PHE A 259 1.50 -7.08 6.41
C PHE A 259 2.77 -6.39 5.90
N GLY A 260 2.73 -5.77 4.72
CA GLY A 260 3.86 -5.11 4.10
C GLY A 260 4.95 -6.07 3.61
N ASN A 261 4.71 -7.38 3.53
CA ASN A 261 5.69 -8.29 2.93
C ASN A 261 5.73 -8.04 1.41
N PRO A 262 6.92 -7.84 0.83
CA PRO A 262 7.04 -7.54 -0.59
C PRO A 262 7.05 -8.81 -1.44
N GLY A 263 6.45 -8.75 -2.62
CA GLY A 263 6.65 -9.71 -3.71
C GLY A 263 7.03 -8.96 -4.99
N THR A 264 8.12 -9.35 -5.65
CA THR A 264 8.61 -8.67 -6.87
C THR A 264 8.56 -9.60 -8.06
N PHE A 265 7.90 -9.14 -9.13
CA PHE A 265 7.64 -9.90 -10.34
C PHE A 265 7.71 -8.98 -11.57
N TRP A 266 7.59 -9.58 -12.75
CA TRP A 266 7.55 -8.89 -14.03
C TRP A 266 6.26 -9.22 -14.77
N VAL A 267 5.81 -8.28 -15.59
CA VAL A 267 4.73 -8.54 -16.53
C VAL A 267 5.33 -9.16 -17.80
N GLY A 268 4.71 -10.24 -18.27
CA GLY A 268 4.98 -10.89 -19.54
C GLY A 268 3.76 -10.89 -20.46
N TYR A 269 3.97 -11.37 -21.68
CA TYR A 269 2.97 -11.40 -22.73
C TYR A 269 3.07 -12.70 -23.51
N ASN A 270 1.92 -13.33 -23.79
CA ASN A 270 1.81 -14.58 -24.54
C ASN A 270 0.75 -14.44 -25.64
N ASP A 271 0.49 -15.52 -26.39
CA ASP A 271 -0.50 -15.59 -27.46
C ASP A 271 -0.35 -14.43 -28.46
N SER A 272 0.86 -14.28 -29.01
CA SER A 272 1.20 -13.18 -29.93
C SER A 272 0.94 -11.79 -29.35
N HIS A 273 1.18 -11.61 -28.04
CA HIS A 273 0.96 -10.37 -27.28
C HIS A 273 -0.52 -10.00 -27.11
N THR A 274 -1.40 -10.98 -26.96
CA THR A 274 -2.83 -10.76 -26.65
C THR A 274 -3.24 -11.23 -25.26
N THR A 275 -2.37 -11.99 -24.57
CA THR A 275 -2.61 -12.48 -23.21
C THR A 275 -1.52 -11.97 -22.27
N LEU A 276 -1.94 -11.42 -21.12
CA LEU A 276 -1.02 -10.98 -20.05
C LEU A 276 -0.65 -12.17 -19.15
N GLU A 277 0.61 -12.26 -18.75
CA GLU A 277 1.11 -13.21 -17.77
C GLU A 277 2.04 -12.53 -16.75
N ILE A 278 2.35 -13.25 -15.66
CA ILE A 278 3.29 -12.80 -14.63
C ILE A 278 4.50 -13.71 -14.64
N LEU A 279 5.69 -13.13 -14.51
CA LEU A 279 6.98 -13.82 -14.58
C LEU A 279 7.82 -13.52 -13.34
N ASP A 280 8.70 -14.46 -12.98
CA ASP A 280 9.73 -14.30 -11.95
C ASP A 280 11.06 -13.75 -12.51
N HIS A 281 11.08 -13.41 -13.81
CA HIS A 281 12.20 -12.85 -14.53
C HIS A 281 11.72 -11.81 -15.53
N LYS A 282 12.63 -10.94 -15.99
CA LYS A 282 12.34 -9.92 -17.00
C LYS A 282 11.85 -10.56 -18.29
N TYR A 283 10.75 -10.04 -18.85
CA TYR A 283 10.27 -10.45 -20.17
C TYR A 283 11.32 -10.13 -21.24
N THR A 284 11.68 -11.12 -22.05
CA THR A 284 12.61 -10.97 -23.17
C THR A 284 11.99 -11.50 -24.45
N ALA A 285 12.51 -11.08 -25.61
CA ALA A 285 12.06 -11.58 -26.90
C ALA A 285 12.23 -13.11 -27.05
N ASP A 286 13.17 -13.71 -26.31
CA ASP A 286 13.39 -15.16 -26.33
C ASP A 286 12.29 -15.95 -25.57
N ASN A 287 11.49 -15.27 -24.72
CA ASN A 287 10.33 -15.87 -24.06
C ASN A 287 9.20 -16.18 -25.06
N TYR A 288 9.31 -15.72 -26.30
CA TYR A 288 8.34 -15.90 -27.39
C TYR A 288 8.32 -17.30 -28.01
N GLY A 289 9.27 -18.19 -27.68
CA GLY A 289 9.24 -19.61 -28.03
C GLY A 289 8.61 -19.99 -29.39
N HIS A 290 9.23 -19.59 -30.52
CA HIS A 290 8.98 -20.02 -31.92
C HIS A 290 7.52 -20.01 -32.42
N ASP A 291 7.17 -19.22 -33.44
CA ASP A 291 7.39 -19.69 -34.82
C ASP A 291 7.94 -18.62 -35.76
N ALA A 292 8.78 -19.11 -36.68
CA ALA A 292 9.34 -18.43 -37.85
C ALA A 292 8.30 -18.23 -38.97
#